data_AF-A0A086M163-F1
#
_entry.id   AF-A0A086M163-F1
#
_cell.length_a   1.000
_cell.length_b   1.000
_cell.length_c   1.000
_cell.angle_alpha   90.00
_cell.angle_beta   90.00
_cell.angle_gamma   90.00
#
_symmetry.space_group_name_H-M   'P 1'
#
loop_
_entity.id
_entity.type
_entity.pdbx_description
1 polymer ?
#
loop_
_entity_poly.entity_id
_entity_poly.type
_entity_poly.pdbx_seq_one_letter_code
_entity_poly.pdbx_strand_id
1 'polypeptide(L)'
;MAAENFVTTLCGIALSGGSKDVQRVAAGILSTIVVRPRCRDVVLTGSSLQAVLGVVLDSKMPEVYSQVLWAISYLPLCDEFVQLLLENNVIERMKQMMTEDHVVVQTQARATVVQLSANPQLRSRFIELGFLPLLVSRITTRDLSCCEASIHAMQTLSDTPILSANLLDLGVEVKLQEVLHKCLQNQQKPMLSSKSAAPVGHQKSQDGRQVCPDADCVPGSEGATCASDRNSSCGITRDLEAARSAALQLLCQLSRHAVQDQLSLLDDATVTMVIDCLASTDIRSIEEKRSAATLLRLWTGAERTRKLFLAHKGVELILRLIISTEDPIVMEQLAWCVGNIAQGEGSMEVETQLAECGAVDAVLYYSNSMHEPVRYRADWALGTLHGDTLKYNALLAIRSSEALGLPEHHCRHRESLRQKWGFRNVPGIDELVDPSKEKTTGPRVSRSPTNDLNCLAINQLHGAHYSDASSAEKLEVTEAPPGEKQALEPNRTSGQIARQHVYAEGPHG
;
A
#
# COMPACT_ATOMS: atom_id res chain seq x y z
N MET A 1 32.98 38.68 3.75
CA MET A 1 32.39 39.77 4.58
C MET A 1 30.91 40.02 4.34
N ALA A 2 30.42 40.52 3.19
CA ALA A 2 28.97 40.81 3.03
C ALA A 2 28.06 39.56 2.90
N ALA A 3 28.57 38.45 2.36
CA ALA A 3 27.80 37.22 2.18
C ALA A 3 27.74 36.33 3.44
N GLU A 4 28.77 36.34 4.29
CA GLU A 4 28.88 35.44 5.45
C GLU A 4 27.82 35.70 6.52
N ASN A 5 27.30 36.92 6.61
CA ASN A 5 26.27 37.29 7.59
C ASN A 5 24.85 37.30 7.02
N PHE A 6 24.66 36.91 5.76
CA PHE A 6 23.36 37.01 5.11
C PHE A 6 22.33 36.06 5.75
N VAL A 7 22.68 34.78 5.92
CA VAL A 7 21.80 33.78 6.54
C VAL A 7 21.54 34.11 8.01
N THR A 8 22.57 34.47 8.77
CA THR A 8 22.41 34.82 10.19
C THR A 8 21.53 36.06 10.39
N THR A 9 21.65 37.06 9.51
CA THR A 9 20.77 38.24 9.50
C THR A 9 19.33 37.85 9.19
N LEU A 10 19.11 37.00 8.17
CA LEU A 10 17.77 36.50 7.84
C LEU A 10 17.17 35.69 8.99
N CYS A 11 17.95 34.86 9.70
CA CYS A 11 17.49 34.15 10.90
C CYS A 11 17.05 35.12 11.99
N GLY A 12 17.82 36.21 12.22
CA GLY A 12 17.43 37.27 13.13
C GLY A 12 16.10 37.93 12.74
N ILE A 13 15.92 38.24 11.45
CA ILE A 13 14.66 38.81 10.93
C ILE A 13 13.51 37.80 11.06
N ALA A 14 13.75 36.50 10.85
CA ALA A 14 12.72 35.47 11.01
C ALA A 14 12.27 35.30 12.47
N LEU A 15 13.17 35.54 13.44
CA LEU A 15 12.88 35.42 14.87
C LEU A 15 12.20 36.67 15.48
N SER A 16 12.67 37.86 15.10
CA SER A 16 12.28 39.11 15.78
C SER A 16 12.01 40.28 14.82
N GLY A 17 11.84 40.00 13.53
CA GLY A 17 11.46 41.00 12.52
C GLY A 17 10.19 41.75 12.90
N GLY A 18 10.11 43.03 12.55
CA GLY A 18 9.11 43.96 13.09
C GLY A 18 7.65 43.51 12.92
N SER A 19 7.26 42.99 11.74
CA SER A 19 5.92 42.45 11.50
C SER A 19 5.95 40.94 11.28
N LYS A 20 4.82 40.27 11.56
CA LYS A 20 4.66 38.82 11.33
C LYS A 20 4.91 38.44 9.86
N ASP A 21 4.51 39.31 8.92
CA ASP A 21 4.72 39.06 7.49
C ASP A 21 6.20 39.17 7.10
N VAL A 22 6.93 40.10 7.70
CA VAL A 22 8.39 40.20 7.51
C VAL A 22 9.08 38.93 8.02
N GLN A 23 8.67 38.40 9.18
CA GLN A 23 9.19 37.14 9.70
C GLN A 23 8.90 35.96 8.76
N ARG A 24 7.68 35.85 8.24
CA ARG A 24 7.28 34.80 7.28
C ARG A 24 8.04 34.90 5.95
N VAL A 25 8.21 36.10 5.41
CA VAL A 25 8.98 36.32 4.18
C VAL A 25 10.45 35.97 4.39
N ALA A 26 11.05 36.36 5.52
CA ALA A 26 12.41 35.98 5.86
C ALA A 26 12.57 34.45 5.96
N ALA A 27 11.62 33.78 6.62
CA ALA A 27 11.58 32.31 6.68
C ALA A 27 11.47 31.67 5.29
N GLY A 28 10.63 32.20 4.40
CA GLY A 28 10.52 31.70 3.02
C GLY A 28 11.78 31.88 2.19
N ILE A 29 12.49 32.99 2.36
CA ILE A 29 13.80 33.21 1.72
C ILE A 29 14.82 32.21 2.27
N LEU A 30 14.89 32.04 3.59
CA LEU A 30 15.76 31.02 4.23
C LEU A 30 15.48 29.62 3.69
N SER A 31 14.20 29.21 3.64
CA SER A 31 13.81 27.91 3.13
C SER A 31 14.22 27.70 1.68
N THR A 32 14.09 28.75 0.85
CA THR A 32 14.51 28.70 -0.56
C THR A 32 16.02 28.49 -0.69
N ILE A 33 16.82 29.12 0.18
CA ILE A 33 18.27 28.97 0.19
C ILE A 33 18.67 27.54 0.57
N VAL A 34 18.04 26.98 1.63
CA VAL A 34 18.32 25.62 2.13
C VAL A 34 17.97 24.56 1.10
N VAL A 35 16.82 24.68 0.44
CA VAL A 35 16.30 23.66 -0.50
C VAL A 35 17.06 23.67 -1.83
N ARG A 36 17.54 24.83 -2.31
CA ARG A 36 18.23 24.93 -3.60
C ARG A 36 19.73 24.64 -3.45
N PRO A 37 20.24 23.54 -4.07
CA PRO A 37 21.65 23.15 -3.89
C PRO A 37 22.65 24.27 -4.18
N ARG A 38 22.48 24.98 -5.31
CA ARG A 38 23.36 26.10 -5.70
C ARG A 38 23.39 27.25 -4.69
N CYS A 39 22.30 27.49 -3.96
CA CYS A 39 22.23 28.53 -2.94
C CYS A 39 22.81 28.03 -1.63
N ARG A 40 22.47 26.80 -1.24
CA ARG A 40 22.98 26.14 -0.04
C ARG A 40 24.50 26.07 -0.06
N ASP A 41 25.10 25.53 -1.13
CA ASP A 41 26.54 25.27 -1.17
C ASP A 41 27.38 26.56 -1.14
N VAL A 42 26.78 27.71 -1.45
CA VAL A 42 27.44 29.03 -1.44
C VAL A 42 27.27 29.74 -0.10
N VAL A 43 26.15 29.54 0.59
CA VAL A 43 25.73 30.42 1.71
C VAL A 43 25.62 29.66 3.04
N LEU A 44 25.42 28.34 3.03
CA LEU A 44 25.30 27.52 4.24
C LEU A 44 26.67 26.97 4.68
N THR A 45 27.23 27.60 5.71
CA THR A 45 28.32 27.08 6.56
C THR A 45 27.75 26.41 7.82
N GLY A 46 28.54 25.60 8.54
CA GLY A 46 28.11 24.99 9.81
C GLY A 46 27.54 25.98 10.85
N SER A 47 28.16 27.16 10.99
CA SER A 47 27.67 28.21 11.91
C SER A 47 26.35 28.85 11.43
N SER A 48 26.20 29.05 10.13
CA SER A 48 24.96 29.57 9.57
C SER A 48 23.81 28.56 9.65
N LEU A 49 24.10 27.26 9.53
CA LEU A 49 23.11 26.20 9.72
C LEU A 49 22.64 26.16 11.17
N GLN A 50 23.55 26.28 12.15
CA GLN A 50 23.15 26.38 13.55
C GLN A 50 22.17 27.53 13.79
N ALA A 51 22.37 28.67 13.14
CA ALA A 51 21.41 29.78 13.20
C ALA A 51 20.06 29.43 12.55
N VAL A 52 20.05 28.68 11.43
CA VAL A 52 18.80 28.20 10.79
C VAL A 52 18.06 27.22 11.70
N LEU A 53 18.77 26.29 12.35
CA LEU A 53 18.19 25.38 13.34
C LEU A 53 17.61 26.16 14.53
N GLY A 54 18.29 27.21 14.97
CA GLY A 54 17.80 28.15 15.99
C GLY A 54 16.46 28.79 15.64
N VAL A 55 16.17 29.05 14.36
CA VAL A 55 14.85 29.55 13.94
C VAL A 55 13.73 28.55 14.28
N VAL A 56 13.98 27.24 14.15
CA VAL A 56 13.00 26.21 14.51
C VAL A 56 12.83 26.10 16.03
N LEU A 57 13.91 26.27 16.78
CA LEU A 57 13.90 26.18 18.24
C LEU A 57 13.22 27.38 18.90
N ASP A 58 13.56 28.59 18.45
CA ASP A 58 13.30 29.82 19.20
C ASP A 58 12.10 30.62 18.67
N SER A 59 11.65 30.33 17.44
CA SER A 59 10.49 31.04 16.88
C SER A 59 9.20 30.67 17.60
N LYS A 60 8.38 31.69 17.87
CA LYS A 60 7.04 31.54 18.46
C LYS A 60 5.93 31.45 17.42
N MET A 61 6.27 31.55 16.14
CA MET A 61 5.32 31.65 15.03
C MET A 61 5.22 30.32 14.27
N PRO A 62 4.08 29.58 14.35
CA PRO A 62 3.87 28.31 13.66
C PRO A 62 4.28 28.30 12.20
N GLU A 63 3.92 29.34 11.47
CA GLU A 63 4.19 29.47 10.04
C GLU A 63 5.68 29.65 9.74
N VAL A 64 6.45 30.23 10.66
CA VAL A 64 7.90 30.44 10.50
C VAL A 64 8.65 29.15 10.77
N TYR A 65 8.50 28.55 11.95
CA TYR A 65 9.29 27.36 12.28
C TYR A 65 8.86 26.13 11.48
N SER A 66 7.59 25.97 11.12
CA SER A 66 7.18 24.87 10.22
C SER A 66 7.77 25.03 8.81
N GLN A 67 7.82 26.25 8.28
CA GLN A 67 8.39 26.51 6.96
C GLN A 67 9.90 26.28 6.93
N VAL A 68 10.62 26.65 8.00
CA VAL A 68 12.05 26.35 8.11
C VAL A 68 12.30 24.86 8.35
N LEU A 69 11.47 24.19 9.15
CA LEU A 69 11.55 22.74 9.35
C LEU A 69 11.34 21.97 8.05
N TRP A 70 10.39 22.42 7.21
CA TRP A 70 10.22 21.91 5.86
C TRP A 70 11.49 22.04 5.02
N ALA A 71 12.23 23.13 5.15
CA ALA A 71 13.47 23.28 4.39
C ALA A 71 14.57 22.34 4.88
N ILE A 72 14.67 22.17 6.21
CA ILE A 72 15.63 21.26 6.86
C ILE A 72 15.46 19.82 6.37
N SER A 73 14.24 19.40 6.03
CA SER A 73 13.98 18.04 5.55
C SER A 73 14.63 17.73 4.19
N TYR A 74 15.06 18.76 3.42
CA TYR A 74 15.80 18.63 2.16
C TYR A 74 17.32 18.80 2.30
N LEU A 75 17.85 18.90 3.53
CA LEU A 75 19.29 18.95 3.74
C LEU A 75 19.95 17.64 3.26
N PRO A 76 21.19 17.71 2.73
CA PRO A 76 21.96 16.50 2.45
C PRO A 76 22.20 15.74 3.74
N LEU A 77 22.03 14.42 3.69
CA LEU A 77 22.20 13.57 4.87
C LEU A 77 23.65 13.06 4.99
N CYS A 78 24.63 13.95 4.79
CA CYS A 78 26.04 13.68 5.07
C CYS A 78 26.40 14.00 6.52
N ASP A 79 27.52 13.45 7.00
CA ASP A 79 27.90 13.46 8.42
C ASP A 79 27.90 14.86 9.04
N GLU A 80 28.41 15.88 8.33
CA GLU A 80 28.45 17.27 8.84
C GLU A 80 27.05 17.80 9.22
N PHE A 81 26.06 17.60 8.36
CA PHE A 81 24.70 18.07 8.60
C PHE A 81 23.96 17.19 9.61
N VAL A 82 24.21 15.89 9.58
CA VAL A 82 23.62 14.91 10.51
C VAL A 82 24.05 15.20 11.94
N GLN A 83 25.34 15.44 12.19
CA GLN A 83 25.83 15.78 13.53
C GLN A 83 25.19 17.08 14.05
N LEU A 84 25.07 18.11 13.21
CA LEU A 84 24.39 19.35 13.61
C LEU A 84 22.93 19.13 13.98
N LEU A 85 22.19 18.26 13.28
CA LEU A 85 20.81 17.92 13.63
C LEU A 85 20.70 17.12 14.94
N LEU A 86 21.68 16.26 15.23
CA LEU A 86 21.76 15.47 16.46
C LEU A 86 22.11 16.33 17.69
N GLU A 87 22.99 17.32 17.52
CA GLU A 87 23.53 18.13 18.63
C GLU A 87 22.66 19.34 19.03
N ASN A 88 21.82 19.84 18.11
CA ASN A 88 21.09 21.11 18.31
C ASN A 88 19.63 20.96 18.75
N ASN A 89 19.25 19.85 19.39
CA ASN A 89 17.92 19.62 19.97
C ASN A 89 16.71 19.78 19.02
N VAL A 90 16.93 19.79 17.70
CA VAL A 90 15.86 19.99 16.71
C VAL A 90 14.90 18.80 16.71
N ILE A 91 15.44 17.60 16.89
CA ILE A 91 14.63 16.37 16.96
C ILE A 91 13.72 16.39 18.19
N GLU A 92 14.22 16.85 19.34
CA GLU A 92 13.46 17.03 20.57
C GLU A 92 12.36 18.09 20.39
N ARG A 93 12.67 19.19 19.69
CA ARG A 93 11.68 20.21 19.33
C ARG A 93 10.60 19.65 18.39
N MET A 94 10.97 18.81 17.42
CA MET A 94 10.01 18.13 16.54
C MET A 94 9.04 17.25 17.33
N LYS A 95 9.52 16.56 18.38
CA LYS A 95 8.66 15.77 19.28
C LYS A 95 7.59 16.64 19.93
N GLN A 96 7.94 17.86 20.37
CA GLN A 96 6.99 18.83 20.93
C GLN A 96 6.01 19.33 19.85
N MET A 97 6.50 19.66 18.66
CA MET A 97 5.70 20.13 17.52
C MET A 97 4.59 19.14 17.13
N MET A 98 4.84 17.83 17.26
CA MET A 98 3.81 16.81 17.01
C MET A 98 2.61 16.85 17.97
N THR A 99 2.76 17.52 19.12
CA THR A 99 1.73 17.64 20.16
C THR A 99 1.04 19.01 20.20
N GLU A 100 1.50 19.97 19.41
CA GLU A 100 0.91 21.31 19.32
C GLU A 100 -0.44 21.29 18.59
N ASP A 101 -1.34 22.23 18.87
CA ASP A 101 -2.70 22.26 18.27
C ASP A 101 -2.70 22.52 16.75
N HIS A 102 -1.61 23.04 16.19
CA HIS A 102 -1.54 23.46 14.80
C HIS A 102 -1.28 22.28 13.85
N VAL A 103 -2.29 21.89 13.08
CA VAL A 103 -2.23 20.70 12.22
C VAL A 103 -1.14 20.76 11.15
N VAL A 104 -0.86 21.95 10.58
CA VAL A 104 0.22 22.09 9.59
C VAL A 104 1.60 21.83 10.24
N VAL A 105 1.77 22.26 11.49
CA VAL A 105 3.02 22.03 12.25
C VAL A 105 3.16 20.53 12.53
N GLN A 106 2.09 19.92 13.01
CA GLN A 106 2.03 18.48 13.27
C GLN A 106 2.36 17.65 12.02
N THR A 107 1.77 18.01 10.88
CA THR A 107 1.96 17.32 9.60
C THR A 107 3.39 17.49 9.12
N GLN A 108 3.93 18.72 9.18
CA GLN A 108 5.30 19.00 8.77
C GLN A 108 6.33 18.28 9.64
N ALA A 109 6.12 18.22 10.96
CA ALA A 109 7.00 17.47 11.86
C ALA A 109 7.06 15.98 11.48
N ARG A 110 5.92 15.35 11.17
CA ARG A 110 5.84 13.94 10.75
C ARG A 110 6.49 13.71 9.38
N ALA A 111 6.23 14.57 8.40
CA ALA A 111 6.87 14.51 7.09
C ALA A 111 8.40 14.66 7.19
N THR A 112 8.87 15.51 8.09
CA THR A 112 10.31 15.71 8.34
C THR A 112 10.95 14.49 8.99
N VAL A 113 10.25 13.79 9.90
CA VAL A 113 10.72 12.49 10.43
C VAL A 113 10.93 11.49 9.30
N VAL A 114 9.96 11.36 8.37
CA VAL A 114 10.08 10.44 7.23
C VAL A 114 11.34 10.75 6.41
N GLN A 115 11.55 12.01 6.03
CA GLN A 115 12.68 12.40 5.18
C GLN A 115 14.04 12.23 5.88
N LEU A 116 14.16 12.69 7.12
CA LEU A 116 15.42 12.60 7.87
C LEU A 116 15.77 11.17 8.27
N SER A 117 14.78 10.28 8.42
CA SER A 117 15.00 8.87 8.75
C SER A 117 15.64 8.05 7.62
N ALA A 118 15.83 8.62 6.42
CA ALA A 118 16.67 8.01 5.40
C ALA A 118 18.14 7.86 5.87
N ASN A 119 18.58 8.65 6.85
CA ASN A 119 19.86 8.45 7.53
C ASN A 119 19.67 7.53 8.77
N PRO A 120 20.44 6.43 8.90
CA PRO A 120 20.32 5.51 10.02
C PRO A 120 20.57 6.13 11.41
N GLN A 121 21.48 7.08 11.55
CA GLN A 121 21.78 7.71 12.85
C GLN A 121 20.61 8.57 13.33
N LEU A 122 20.03 9.38 12.43
CA LEU A 122 18.84 10.18 12.72
C LEU A 122 17.64 9.27 13.03
N ARG A 123 17.46 8.20 12.25
CA ARG A 123 16.41 7.22 12.46
C ARG A 123 16.49 6.58 13.85
N SER A 124 17.67 6.10 14.25
CA SER A 124 17.90 5.57 15.61
C SER A 124 17.57 6.60 16.67
N ARG A 125 17.97 7.87 16.46
CA ARG A 125 17.67 8.96 17.40
C ARG A 125 16.16 9.21 17.56
N PHE A 126 15.37 9.17 16.48
CA PHE A 126 13.92 9.26 16.56
C PHE A 126 13.31 8.09 17.36
N ILE A 127 13.82 6.88 17.18
CA ILE A 127 13.34 5.69 17.90
C ILE A 127 13.67 5.81 19.40
N GLU A 128 14.91 6.15 19.74
CA GLU A 128 15.37 6.36 21.13
C GLU A 128 14.54 7.42 21.87
N LEU A 129 14.17 8.50 21.18
CA LEU A 129 13.34 9.56 21.75
C LEU A 129 11.85 9.18 21.84
N GLY A 130 11.47 7.96 21.44
CA GLY A 130 10.10 7.45 21.59
C GLY A 130 9.11 8.08 20.62
N PHE A 131 9.50 8.30 19.36
CA PHE A 131 8.58 8.78 18.33
C PHE A 131 7.49 7.75 17.97
N LEU A 132 7.79 6.45 17.97
CA LEU A 132 6.80 5.40 17.67
C LEU A 132 5.56 5.45 18.58
N PRO A 133 5.68 5.39 19.93
CA PRO A 133 4.51 5.49 20.81
C PRO A 133 3.80 6.85 20.71
N LEU A 134 4.54 7.93 20.43
CA LEU A 134 3.94 9.24 20.20
C LEU A 134 3.07 9.25 18.93
N LEU A 135 3.55 8.67 17.84
CA LEU A 135 2.81 8.59 16.57
C LEU A 135 1.56 7.73 16.70
N VAL A 136 1.64 6.57 17.36
CA VAL A 136 0.47 5.70 17.62
C VAL A 136 -0.56 6.40 18.49
N SER A 137 -0.14 7.10 19.56
CA SER A 137 -1.06 7.80 20.46
C SER A 137 -1.68 9.07 19.87
N ARG A 138 -1.07 9.67 18.84
CA ARG A 138 -1.47 10.96 18.25
C ARG A 138 -1.93 10.86 16.80
N ILE A 139 -2.12 9.65 16.27
CA ILE A 139 -2.82 9.48 14.99
C ILE A 139 -4.29 9.87 15.17
N THR A 140 -4.81 10.61 14.20
CA THR A 140 -6.19 11.14 14.23
C THR A 140 -6.77 11.07 12.84
N THR A 141 -8.02 10.63 12.73
CA THR A 141 -8.73 10.63 11.45
C THR A 141 -9.35 11.99 11.13
N ARG A 142 -9.29 12.99 12.03
CA ARG A 142 -9.89 14.32 11.82
C ARG A 142 -9.22 15.06 10.66
N ASP A 143 -7.90 14.99 10.60
CA ASP A 143 -7.10 15.56 9.52
C ASP A 143 -6.36 14.42 8.79
N LEU A 144 -6.73 14.21 7.53
CA LEU A 144 -6.27 13.06 6.76
C LEU A 144 -4.81 13.19 6.32
N SER A 145 -4.34 14.41 6.03
CA SER A 145 -2.93 14.65 5.68
C SER A 145 -2.01 14.40 6.88
N CYS A 146 -2.41 14.83 8.07
CA CYS A 146 -1.68 14.53 9.31
C CYS A 146 -1.71 13.02 9.63
N CYS A 147 -2.86 12.37 9.37
CA CYS A 147 -3.00 10.92 9.51
C CYS A 147 -2.04 10.15 8.60
N GLU A 148 -2.06 10.47 7.30
CA GLU A 148 -1.17 9.88 6.29
C GLU A 148 0.31 10.07 6.67
N ALA A 149 0.71 11.30 7.02
CA ALA A 149 2.06 11.59 7.46
C ALA A 149 2.46 10.80 8.73
N SER A 150 1.51 10.56 9.64
CA SER A 150 1.74 9.74 10.84
C SER A 150 2.03 8.29 10.46
N ILE A 151 1.24 7.73 9.54
CA ILE A 151 1.36 6.35 9.10
C ILE A 151 2.70 6.15 8.37
N HIS A 152 3.08 7.06 7.47
CA HIS A 152 4.38 6.99 6.82
C HIS A 152 5.55 7.11 7.81
N ALA A 153 5.47 8.00 8.80
CA ALA A 153 6.49 8.10 9.84
C ALA A 153 6.61 6.80 10.64
N MET A 154 5.49 6.17 11.02
CA MET A 154 5.50 4.86 11.69
C MET A 154 6.12 3.78 10.80
N GLN A 155 5.78 3.76 9.51
CA GLN A 155 6.32 2.81 8.55
C GLN A 155 7.83 2.95 8.39
N THR A 156 8.35 4.17 8.24
CA THR A 156 9.79 4.43 8.10
C THR A 156 10.57 4.07 9.37
N LEU A 157 10.01 4.34 10.55
CA LEU A 157 10.66 4.04 11.82
C LEU A 157 10.58 2.56 12.22
N SER A 158 9.67 1.76 11.64
CA SER A 158 9.42 0.35 12.02
C SER A 158 9.88 -0.67 10.98
N ASP A 159 10.99 -0.38 10.30
CA ASP A 159 11.56 -1.19 9.21
C ASP A 159 12.12 -2.56 9.63
N THR A 160 12.18 -2.87 10.94
CA THR A 160 12.61 -4.17 11.46
C THR A 160 11.45 -4.93 12.08
N PRO A 161 11.52 -6.28 12.15
CA PRO A 161 10.48 -7.09 12.78
C PRO A 161 10.23 -6.76 14.25
N ILE A 162 11.29 -6.41 15.00
CA ILE A 162 11.19 -6.04 16.41
C ILE A 162 10.37 -4.75 16.57
N LEU A 163 10.63 -3.74 15.72
CA LEU A 163 9.91 -2.47 15.78
C LEU A 163 8.48 -2.59 15.24
N SER A 164 8.25 -3.48 14.28
CA SER A 164 6.91 -3.83 13.81
C SER A 164 6.08 -4.53 14.90
N ALA A 165 6.68 -5.47 15.65
CA ALA A 165 6.04 -6.09 16.80
C ALA A 165 5.71 -5.05 17.89
N ASN A 166 6.62 -4.12 18.18
CA ASN A 166 6.38 -3.02 19.12
C ASN A 166 5.16 -2.15 18.69
N LEU A 167 5.01 -1.87 17.39
CA LEU A 167 3.83 -1.14 16.91
C LEU A 167 2.51 -1.90 17.16
N LEU A 168 2.52 -3.23 17.00
CA LEU A 168 1.36 -4.07 17.32
C LEU A 168 1.09 -4.09 18.83
N ASP A 169 2.13 -4.18 19.66
CA ASP A 169 1.99 -4.09 21.13
C ASP A 169 1.41 -2.74 21.58
N LEU A 170 1.67 -1.67 20.82
CA LEU A 170 1.10 -0.33 21.03
C LEU A 170 -0.35 -0.18 20.52
N GLY A 171 -0.91 -1.20 19.85
CA GLY A 171 -2.27 -1.19 19.33
C GLY A 171 -2.44 -0.38 18.04
N VAL A 172 -1.42 -0.33 17.18
CA VAL A 172 -1.48 0.43 15.92
C VAL A 172 -2.62 -0.06 15.01
N GLU A 173 -2.93 -1.35 15.04
CA GLU A 173 -3.96 -1.99 14.23
C GLU A 173 -5.34 -1.40 14.52
N VAL A 174 -5.68 -1.14 15.79
CA VAL A 174 -6.93 -0.48 16.18
C VAL A 174 -7.02 0.96 15.62
N LYS A 175 -5.89 1.64 15.49
CA LYS A 175 -5.85 2.97 14.86
C LYS A 175 -5.99 2.93 13.35
N LEU A 176 -5.37 1.96 12.69
CA LEU A 176 -5.55 1.74 11.26
C LEU A 176 -6.99 1.30 10.95
N GLN A 177 -7.60 0.53 11.84
CA GLN A 177 -9.01 0.20 11.81
C GLN A 177 -9.91 1.45 11.75
N GLU A 178 -9.69 2.44 12.62
CA GLU A 178 -10.45 3.71 12.61
C GLU A 178 -10.33 4.44 11.26
N VAL A 179 -9.13 4.44 10.64
CA VAL A 179 -8.87 5.06 9.32
C VAL A 179 -9.68 4.37 8.22
N LEU A 180 -9.63 3.04 8.18
CA LEU A 180 -10.33 2.24 7.16
C LEU A 180 -11.85 2.30 7.33
N HIS A 181 -12.33 2.34 8.57
CA HIS A 181 -13.75 2.52 8.86
C HIS A 181 -14.27 3.87 8.34
N LYS A 182 -13.50 4.95 8.50
CA LYS A 182 -13.85 6.26 7.94
C LYS A 182 -13.89 6.25 6.40
N CYS A 183 -13.06 5.44 5.75
CA CYS A 183 -13.11 5.25 4.30
C CYS A 183 -14.41 4.57 3.89
N LEU A 184 -14.81 3.49 4.59
CA LEU A 184 -16.06 2.78 4.36
C LEU A 184 -17.31 3.66 4.53
N GLN A 185 -17.39 4.43 5.61
CA GLN A 185 -18.53 5.32 5.87
C GLN A 185 -18.74 6.35 4.76
N ASN A 186 -17.66 6.88 4.18
CA ASN A 186 -17.76 7.86 3.10
C ASN A 186 -18.22 7.24 1.77
N GLN A 187 -17.90 5.98 1.51
CA GLN A 187 -18.42 5.26 0.34
C GLN A 187 -19.90 4.92 0.47
N GLN A 188 -20.37 4.66 1.69
CA GLN A 188 -21.76 4.30 1.97
C GLN A 188 -22.70 5.50 2.06
N LYS A 189 -22.19 6.74 2.15
CA LYS A 189 -23.04 7.94 2.19
C LYS A 189 -23.68 8.13 0.81
N PRO A 190 -24.98 7.83 0.63
CA PRO A 190 -25.60 7.98 -0.67
C PRO A 190 -25.59 9.47 -1.02
N MET A 191 -25.38 9.78 -2.30
CA MET A 191 -25.54 11.09 -2.91
C MET A 191 -27.00 11.59 -2.79
N LEU A 192 -27.49 11.82 -1.56
CA LEU A 192 -28.75 12.49 -1.26
C LEU A 192 -28.46 13.98 -1.08
N SER A 193 -28.13 14.66 -2.18
CA SER A 193 -28.39 16.09 -2.36
C SER A 193 -28.29 16.47 -3.83
N SER A 194 -29.24 16.01 -4.62
CA SER A 194 -29.77 16.83 -5.71
C SER A 194 -31.21 16.37 -5.97
N LYS A 195 -32.12 17.32 -6.20
CA LYS A 195 -33.58 17.18 -6.27
C LYS A 195 -34.29 17.34 -4.92
N SER A 196 -34.44 18.61 -4.51
CA SER A 196 -35.77 19.06 -4.13
C SER A 196 -36.17 20.18 -5.09
N ALA A 197 -37.03 19.83 -6.04
CA ALA A 197 -37.78 20.78 -6.83
C ALA A 197 -38.82 21.43 -5.90
N ALA A 198 -38.75 22.74 -5.75
CA ALA A 198 -39.85 23.50 -5.18
C ALA A 198 -40.97 23.63 -6.23
N PRO A 199 -42.25 23.52 -5.86
CA PRO A 199 -43.36 23.52 -6.81
C PRO A 199 -43.60 24.92 -7.36
N VAL A 200 -43.79 24.99 -8.67
CA VAL A 200 -44.22 26.18 -9.41
C VAL A 200 -45.66 26.51 -9.00
N GLY A 201 -45.82 27.61 -8.25
CA GLY A 201 -47.09 28.29 -8.05
C GLY A 201 -47.18 29.50 -8.97
N HIS A 202 -48.10 29.46 -9.93
CA HIS A 202 -48.47 30.61 -10.75
C HIS A 202 -49.07 31.73 -9.90
N GLN A 203 -48.55 32.96 -10.00
CA GLN A 203 -49.40 34.16 -10.03
C GLN A 203 -48.69 35.35 -10.67
N LYS A 204 -49.52 36.19 -11.28
CA LYS A 204 -49.27 37.13 -12.38
C LYS A 204 -48.66 38.46 -11.93
N SER A 205 -48.05 39.11 -12.92
CA SER A 205 -48.27 40.51 -13.35
C SER A 205 -47.34 41.63 -12.84
N GLN A 206 -46.93 42.42 -13.85
CA GLN A 206 -46.60 43.86 -13.87
C GLN A 206 -45.23 44.26 -13.31
N ASP A 207 -44.54 45.28 -13.80
CA ASP A 207 -44.46 46.05 -15.06
C ASP A 207 -43.30 47.03 -14.76
N GLY A 208 -42.43 47.37 -15.72
CA GLY A 208 -41.47 48.46 -15.51
C GLY A 208 -40.06 48.27 -16.07
N ARG A 209 -39.83 48.90 -17.24
CA ARG A 209 -38.61 49.60 -17.72
C ARG A 209 -37.59 49.92 -16.60
N GLN A 210 -36.27 49.96 -16.79
CA GLN A 210 -35.55 50.77 -17.80
C GLN A 210 -34.01 50.59 -17.63
N VAL A 211 -33.29 50.41 -18.74
CA VAL A 211 -32.05 51.12 -19.16
C VAL A 211 -30.78 51.05 -18.27
N CYS A 212 -29.73 50.44 -18.83
CA CYS A 212 -28.32 50.79 -18.56
C CYS A 212 -27.94 52.10 -19.29
N PRO A 213 -26.94 52.86 -18.82
CA PRO A 213 -25.70 52.88 -19.60
C PRO A 213 -24.38 53.04 -18.80
N ASP A 214 -23.29 52.85 -19.54
CA ASP A 214 -21.86 52.74 -19.24
C ASP A 214 -21.16 53.95 -18.57
N ALA A 215 -20.01 53.72 -17.90
CA ALA A 215 -18.75 54.48 -18.07
C ALA A 215 -17.58 53.99 -17.16
N ASP A 216 -16.48 53.58 -17.80
CA ASP A 216 -15.03 53.74 -17.55
C ASP A 216 -14.44 54.04 -16.14
N CYS A 217 -13.49 53.20 -15.68
CA CYS A 217 -12.08 53.56 -15.38
C CYS A 217 -11.23 52.42 -14.76
N VAL A 218 -9.91 52.51 -14.97
CA VAL A 218 -8.77 51.56 -14.82
C VAL A 218 -8.25 51.40 -13.35
N PRO A 219 -7.42 50.38 -13.00
CA PRO A 219 -7.55 49.60 -11.77
C PRO A 219 -6.60 49.98 -10.62
N GLY A 220 -6.99 49.60 -9.40
CA GLY A 220 -6.12 49.60 -8.22
C GLY A 220 -6.72 48.85 -7.03
N SER A 221 -5.91 47.93 -6.47
CA SER A 221 -5.93 47.38 -5.10
C SER A 221 -7.07 46.44 -4.64
N GLU A 222 -6.64 45.22 -4.29
CA GLU A 222 -7.06 44.36 -3.17
C GLU A 222 -8.55 44.04 -2.93
N GLY A 223 -8.88 42.74 -2.93
CA GLY A 223 -10.08 42.26 -2.24
C GLY A 223 -10.65 40.95 -2.78
N ALA A 224 -10.45 39.87 -2.03
CA ALA A 224 -11.34 38.71 -1.94
C ALA A 224 -11.74 38.01 -3.26
N THR A 225 -10.92 37.08 -3.73
CA THR A 225 -11.44 35.96 -4.52
C THR A 225 -12.11 34.95 -3.59
N CYS A 226 -13.44 35.04 -3.49
CA CYS A 226 -14.30 33.93 -3.12
C CYS A 226 -14.08 32.78 -4.10
N ALA A 227 -13.33 31.76 -3.68
CA ALA A 227 -13.22 30.51 -4.42
C ALA A 227 -14.50 29.70 -4.22
N SER A 228 -15.12 29.32 -5.33
CA SER A 228 -16.36 28.55 -5.39
C SER A 228 -16.26 27.20 -4.69
N ASP A 229 -17.28 26.89 -3.89
CA ASP A 229 -17.54 25.64 -3.14
C ASP A 229 -17.77 24.38 -3.98
N ARG A 230 -17.03 24.17 -5.08
CA ARG A 230 -17.08 22.92 -5.88
C ARG A 230 -15.88 21.99 -5.69
N ASN A 231 -14.86 22.40 -4.92
CA ASN A 231 -13.61 21.65 -4.74
C ASN A 231 -13.51 20.80 -3.46
N SER A 232 -14.43 20.96 -2.49
CA SER A 232 -14.29 20.33 -1.18
C SER A 232 -14.56 18.82 -1.20
N SER A 233 -15.52 18.33 -1.99
CA SER A 233 -15.82 16.88 -2.05
C SER A 233 -14.72 16.08 -2.76
N CYS A 234 -14.09 16.65 -3.79
CA CYS A 234 -13.03 16.01 -4.57
C CYS A 234 -11.69 15.95 -3.79
N GLY A 235 -11.39 16.97 -2.98
CA GLY A 235 -10.22 16.97 -2.09
C GLY A 235 -10.32 15.87 -1.04
N ILE A 236 -11.44 15.81 -0.32
CA ILE A 236 -11.67 14.82 0.75
C ILE A 236 -11.54 13.38 0.24
N THR A 237 -12.03 13.08 -0.97
CA THR A 237 -11.88 11.74 -1.55
C THR A 237 -10.44 11.35 -1.81
N ARG A 238 -9.59 12.30 -2.26
CA ARG A 238 -8.17 12.03 -2.54
C ARG A 238 -7.37 11.84 -1.27
N ASP A 239 -7.63 12.64 -0.25
CA ASP A 239 -6.93 12.52 1.05
C ASP A 239 -7.34 11.22 1.77
N LEU A 240 -8.58 10.76 1.59
CA LEU A 240 -9.01 9.44 2.08
C LEU A 240 -8.32 8.30 1.32
N GLU A 241 -8.23 8.39 -0.01
CA GLU A 241 -7.49 7.42 -0.82
C GLU A 241 -6.01 7.34 -0.39
N ALA A 242 -5.38 8.49 -0.13
CA ALA A 242 -4.00 8.56 0.33
C ALA A 242 -3.81 7.95 1.73
N ALA A 243 -4.67 8.32 2.70
CA ALA A 243 -4.63 7.75 4.04
C ALA A 243 -4.90 6.23 4.06
N ARG A 244 -5.83 5.75 3.22
CA ARG A 244 -6.09 4.32 3.03
C ARG A 244 -4.89 3.60 2.44
N SER A 245 -4.29 4.15 1.38
CA SER A 245 -3.09 3.60 0.75
C SER A 245 -1.95 3.49 1.76
N ALA A 246 -1.70 4.54 2.55
CA ALA A 246 -0.69 4.52 3.62
C ALA A 246 -0.99 3.44 4.68
N ALA A 247 -2.25 3.32 5.11
CA ALA A 247 -2.66 2.29 6.07
C ALA A 247 -2.39 0.87 5.55
N LEU A 248 -2.72 0.61 4.27
CA LEU A 248 -2.45 -0.68 3.63
C LEU A 248 -0.95 -0.95 3.51
N GLN A 249 -0.14 0.07 3.18
CA GLN A 249 1.32 -0.07 3.12
C GLN A 249 1.91 -0.45 4.48
N LEU A 250 1.47 0.19 5.57
CA LEU A 250 1.90 -0.16 6.92
C LEU A 250 1.43 -1.58 7.30
N LEU A 251 0.17 -1.94 7.05
CA LEU A 251 -0.32 -3.31 7.30
C LEU A 251 0.45 -4.37 6.51
N CYS A 252 0.87 -4.08 5.28
CA CYS A 252 1.73 -4.96 4.49
C CYS A 252 3.10 -5.14 5.15
N GLN A 253 3.70 -4.08 5.67
CA GLN A 253 4.97 -4.16 6.37
C GLN A 253 4.85 -4.98 7.65
N LEU A 254 3.84 -4.69 8.47
CA LEU A 254 3.55 -5.46 9.69
C LEU A 254 3.33 -6.94 9.37
N SER A 255 2.56 -7.25 8.32
CA SER A 255 2.27 -8.64 7.91
C SER A 255 3.49 -9.36 7.31
N ARG A 256 4.42 -8.65 6.65
CA ARG A 256 5.68 -9.24 6.13
C ARG A 256 6.66 -9.55 7.25
N HIS A 257 6.68 -8.71 8.27
CA HIS A 257 7.57 -8.84 9.41
C HIS A 257 7.02 -9.80 10.47
N ALA A 258 5.71 -10.05 10.45
CA ALA A 258 5.07 -11.07 11.24
C ALA A 258 5.55 -12.46 10.79
N VAL A 259 6.20 -13.20 11.69
CA VAL A 259 6.31 -14.67 11.56
C VAL A 259 4.89 -15.25 11.54
N GLN A 260 4.68 -16.47 11.00
CA GLN A 260 3.35 -17.10 10.87
C GLN A 260 2.51 -17.04 12.18
N ASP A 261 3.16 -17.14 13.35
CA ASP A 261 2.51 -17.00 14.66
C ASP A 261 2.17 -15.55 15.03
N GLN A 262 2.89 -14.54 14.52
CA GLN A 262 2.65 -13.12 14.76
C GLN A 262 1.54 -12.54 13.89
N LEU A 263 1.16 -13.19 12.77
CA LEU A 263 -0.08 -12.83 12.06
C LEU A 263 -1.30 -13.03 12.94
N SER A 264 -1.19 -13.85 14.00
CA SER A 264 -2.24 -13.98 15.00
C SER A 264 -2.46 -12.69 15.82
N LEU A 265 -1.48 -11.79 15.87
CA LEU A 265 -1.56 -10.50 16.57
C LEU A 265 -2.52 -9.54 15.86
N LEU A 266 -2.70 -9.67 14.55
CA LEU A 266 -3.80 -8.98 13.88
C LEU A 266 -5.10 -9.69 14.26
N ASP A 267 -6.00 -8.95 14.89
CA ASP A 267 -7.32 -9.45 15.26
C ASP A 267 -8.19 -9.72 14.01
N ASP A 268 -9.18 -10.60 14.17
CA ASP A 268 -10.09 -10.94 13.07
C ASP A 268 -10.85 -9.71 12.57
N ALA A 269 -11.13 -8.74 13.45
CA ALA A 269 -11.79 -7.49 13.10
C ALA A 269 -10.95 -6.62 12.16
N THR A 270 -9.62 -6.54 12.34
CA THR A 270 -8.75 -5.82 11.40
C THR A 270 -8.78 -6.47 10.04
N VAL A 271 -8.59 -7.80 10.00
CA VAL A 271 -8.49 -8.55 8.74
C VAL A 271 -9.79 -8.42 7.95
N THR A 272 -10.94 -8.68 8.60
CA THR A 272 -12.26 -8.60 7.97
C THR A 272 -12.59 -7.20 7.48
N MET A 273 -12.33 -6.17 8.29
CA MET A 273 -12.59 -4.79 7.87
C MET A 273 -11.71 -4.34 6.70
N VAL A 274 -10.44 -4.76 6.64
CA VAL A 274 -9.58 -4.45 5.49
C VAL A 274 -10.15 -5.09 4.23
N ILE A 275 -10.56 -6.36 4.29
CA ILE A 275 -11.15 -7.04 3.14
C ILE A 275 -12.46 -6.34 2.72
N ASP A 276 -13.35 -6.04 3.67
CA ASP A 276 -14.62 -5.35 3.38
C ASP A 276 -14.40 -3.94 2.83
N CYS A 277 -13.40 -3.20 3.33
CA CYS A 277 -12.99 -1.89 2.85
C CYS A 277 -12.51 -1.95 1.40
N LEU A 278 -11.57 -2.85 1.10
CA LEU A 278 -11.05 -3.05 -0.25
C LEU A 278 -12.13 -3.56 -1.21
N ALA A 279 -12.99 -4.46 -0.75
CA ALA A 279 -14.13 -4.98 -1.52
C ALA A 279 -15.25 -3.94 -1.73
N SER A 280 -15.21 -2.78 -1.06
CA SER A 280 -16.21 -1.72 -1.22
C SER A 280 -15.65 -0.45 -1.85
N THR A 281 -14.37 -0.44 -2.23
CA THR A 281 -13.68 0.75 -2.74
C THR A 281 -13.13 0.51 -4.14
N ASP A 282 -13.07 1.58 -4.94
CA ASP A 282 -12.36 1.59 -6.21
C ASP A 282 -10.87 1.89 -5.93
N ILE A 283 -9.98 1.01 -6.37
CA ILE A 283 -8.53 1.15 -6.15
C ILE A 283 -7.92 1.63 -7.45
N ARG A 284 -7.52 2.90 -7.48
CA ARG A 284 -6.96 3.54 -8.69
C ARG A 284 -5.44 3.52 -8.70
N SER A 285 -4.82 3.81 -7.55
CA SER A 285 -3.38 3.87 -7.42
C SER A 285 -2.75 2.48 -7.62
N ILE A 286 -1.70 2.41 -8.43
CA ILE A 286 -0.93 1.18 -8.65
C ILE A 286 -0.25 0.75 -7.35
N GLU A 287 0.27 1.71 -6.57
CA GLU A 287 0.90 1.43 -5.28
C GLU A 287 -0.08 0.78 -4.31
N GLU A 288 -1.31 1.30 -4.28
CA GLU A 288 -2.37 0.75 -3.45
C GLU A 288 -2.77 -0.67 -3.91
N LYS A 289 -2.85 -0.92 -5.22
CA LYS A 289 -3.07 -2.28 -5.76
C LYS A 289 -1.95 -3.24 -5.35
N ARG A 290 -0.69 -2.79 -5.41
CA ARG A 290 0.48 -3.60 -5.01
C ARG A 290 0.43 -3.94 -3.53
N SER A 291 0.13 -2.97 -2.67
CA SER A 291 -0.05 -3.20 -1.24
C SER A 291 -1.22 -4.14 -0.98
N ALA A 292 -2.40 -3.86 -1.54
CA ALA A 292 -3.56 -4.74 -1.41
C ALA A 292 -3.24 -6.17 -1.83
N ALA A 293 -2.73 -6.40 -3.03
CA ALA A 293 -2.44 -7.73 -3.53
C ALA A 293 -1.38 -8.47 -2.70
N THR A 294 -0.34 -7.77 -2.21
CA THR A 294 0.67 -8.35 -1.32
C THR A 294 0.06 -8.75 0.02
N LEU A 295 -0.80 -7.92 0.59
CA LEU A 295 -1.49 -8.19 1.85
C LEU A 295 -2.42 -9.40 1.72
N LEU A 296 -3.22 -9.44 0.65
CA LEU A 296 -4.10 -10.57 0.36
C LEU A 296 -3.31 -11.88 0.18
N ARG A 297 -2.15 -11.83 -0.48
CA ARG A 297 -1.29 -13.01 -0.62
C ARG A 297 -0.82 -13.52 0.74
N LEU A 298 -0.34 -12.62 1.60
CA LEU A 298 0.14 -13.00 2.94
C LEU A 298 -0.99 -13.64 3.76
N TRP A 299 -2.19 -13.06 3.71
CA TRP A 299 -3.34 -13.54 4.47
C TRP A 299 -3.96 -14.82 3.91
N THR A 300 -3.90 -15.05 2.60
CA THR A 300 -4.33 -16.33 2.01
C THR A 300 -3.35 -17.47 2.34
N GLY A 301 -2.09 -17.16 2.64
CA GLY A 301 -1.08 -18.16 3.02
C GLY A 301 -1.25 -18.75 4.43
N ALA A 302 -1.95 -18.06 5.33
CA ALA A 302 -2.20 -18.53 6.70
C ALA A 302 -3.65 -19.01 6.87
N GLU A 303 -3.85 -20.17 7.52
CA GLU A 303 -5.16 -20.84 7.58
C GLU A 303 -6.26 -19.97 8.22
N ARG A 304 -5.98 -19.35 9.37
CA ARG A 304 -6.93 -18.47 10.08
C ARG A 304 -7.41 -17.32 9.19
N THR A 305 -6.47 -16.55 8.63
CA THR A 305 -6.79 -15.39 7.81
C THR A 305 -7.38 -15.78 6.46
N ARG A 306 -7.01 -16.94 5.90
CA ARG A 306 -7.65 -17.50 4.70
C ARG A 306 -9.13 -17.82 4.93
N LYS A 307 -9.50 -18.39 6.08
CA LYS A 307 -10.92 -18.63 6.44
C LYS A 307 -11.72 -17.33 6.50
N LEU A 308 -11.17 -16.27 7.13
CA LEU A 308 -11.80 -14.95 7.15
C LEU A 308 -11.93 -14.34 5.75
N PHE A 309 -10.88 -14.49 4.94
CA PHE A 309 -10.85 -14.03 3.56
C PHE A 309 -11.97 -14.65 2.71
N LEU A 310 -12.19 -15.96 2.85
CA LEU A 310 -13.27 -16.67 2.17
C LEU A 310 -14.65 -16.26 2.70
N ALA A 311 -14.76 -15.98 4.00
CA ALA A 311 -16.01 -15.52 4.61
C ALA A 311 -16.41 -14.07 4.23
N HIS A 312 -15.45 -13.21 3.88
CA HIS A 312 -15.67 -11.76 3.66
C HIS A 312 -15.35 -11.31 2.24
N LYS A 313 -16.16 -11.66 1.22
CA LYS A 313 -16.03 -11.16 -0.17
C LYS A 313 -14.61 -11.23 -0.78
N GLY A 314 -13.69 -12.04 -0.25
CA GLY A 314 -12.29 -12.02 -0.65
C GLY A 314 -12.10 -12.46 -2.11
N VAL A 315 -12.83 -13.49 -2.54
CA VAL A 315 -12.80 -13.97 -3.93
C VAL A 315 -13.25 -12.88 -4.90
N GLU A 316 -14.31 -12.14 -4.58
CA GLU A 316 -14.78 -10.99 -5.38
C GLU A 316 -13.70 -9.91 -5.47
N LEU A 317 -13.03 -9.60 -4.35
CA LEU A 317 -11.95 -8.62 -4.31
C LEU A 317 -10.76 -9.01 -5.21
N ILE A 318 -10.31 -10.27 -5.18
CA ILE A 318 -9.26 -10.77 -6.08
C ILE A 318 -9.66 -10.56 -7.53
N LEU A 319 -10.87 -10.95 -7.91
CA LEU A 319 -11.33 -10.84 -9.30
C LEU A 319 -11.42 -9.39 -9.77
N ARG A 320 -11.89 -8.49 -8.91
CA ARG A 320 -11.92 -7.06 -9.22
C ARG A 320 -10.53 -6.48 -9.41
N LEU A 321 -9.56 -6.90 -8.59
CA LEU A 321 -8.16 -6.51 -8.75
C LEU A 321 -7.56 -7.07 -10.06
N ILE A 322 -7.86 -8.34 -10.40
CA ILE A 322 -7.46 -8.96 -11.66
C ILE A 322 -8.03 -8.17 -12.86
N ILE A 323 -9.30 -7.80 -12.81
CA ILE A 323 -9.96 -7.04 -13.89
C ILE A 323 -9.36 -5.63 -14.01
N SER A 324 -9.04 -4.98 -12.89
CA SER A 324 -8.56 -3.59 -12.89
C SER A 324 -7.05 -3.42 -13.05
N THR A 325 -6.24 -4.49 -13.06
CA THR A 325 -4.77 -4.40 -13.11
C THR A 325 -4.17 -4.80 -14.46
N GLU A 326 -3.09 -4.11 -14.84
CA GLU A 326 -2.15 -4.52 -15.89
C GLU A 326 -0.71 -4.61 -15.36
N ASP A 327 -0.51 -4.35 -14.06
CA ASP A 327 0.81 -4.34 -13.44
C ASP A 327 1.26 -5.77 -13.12
N PRO A 328 2.42 -6.23 -13.64
CA PRO A 328 2.86 -7.61 -13.48
C PRO A 328 3.13 -7.99 -12.01
N ILE A 329 3.58 -7.04 -11.19
CA ILE A 329 3.79 -7.29 -9.75
C ILE A 329 2.45 -7.65 -9.10
N VAL A 330 1.39 -6.89 -9.37
CA VAL A 330 0.04 -7.19 -8.87
C VAL A 330 -0.46 -8.53 -9.42
N MET A 331 -0.28 -8.83 -10.71
CA MET A 331 -0.70 -10.10 -11.31
C MET A 331 -0.04 -11.30 -10.63
N GLU A 332 1.26 -11.22 -10.38
CA GLU A 332 2.03 -12.25 -9.69
C GLU A 332 1.44 -12.54 -8.29
N GLN A 333 1.19 -11.48 -7.50
CA GLN A 333 0.63 -11.64 -6.16
C GLN A 333 -0.77 -12.25 -6.20
N LEU A 334 -1.62 -11.85 -7.16
CA LEU A 334 -2.98 -12.37 -7.30
C LEU A 334 -3.01 -13.84 -7.77
N ALA A 335 -2.11 -14.24 -8.67
CA ALA A 335 -1.94 -15.65 -9.05
C ALA A 335 -1.60 -16.49 -7.83
N TRP A 336 -0.67 -16.00 -7.01
CA TRP A 336 -0.26 -16.68 -5.78
C TRP A 336 -1.40 -16.74 -4.75
N CYS A 337 -2.22 -15.68 -4.62
CA CYS A 337 -3.43 -15.71 -3.78
C CYS A 337 -4.36 -16.86 -4.17
N VAL A 338 -4.63 -17.04 -5.47
CA VAL A 338 -5.53 -18.10 -5.95
C VAL A 338 -4.98 -19.49 -5.61
N GLY A 339 -3.69 -19.72 -5.79
CA GLY A 339 -3.06 -21.00 -5.42
C GLY A 339 -3.07 -21.26 -3.91
N ASN A 340 -2.82 -20.24 -3.08
CA ASN A 340 -2.90 -20.37 -1.61
C ASN A 340 -4.32 -20.71 -1.12
N ILE A 341 -5.35 -20.19 -1.81
CA ILE A 341 -6.75 -20.52 -1.54
C ILE A 341 -7.04 -21.98 -1.93
N ALA A 342 -6.58 -22.41 -3.10
CA ALA A 342 -6.76 -23.78 -3.59
C ALA A 342 -6.07 -24.83 -2.70
N GLN A 343 -4.87 -24.52 -2.19
CA GLN A 343 -4.11 -25.42 -1.31
C GLN A 343 -4.74 -25.57 0.10
N GLY A 344 -5.76 -24.79 0.46
CA GLY A 344 -6.38 -24.86 1.78
C GLY A 344 -7.04 -26.21 2.08
N GLU A 345 -6.96 -26.67 3.33
CA GLU A 345 -7.66 -27.89 3.76
C GLU A 345 -9.18 -27.74 3.61
N GLY A 346 -9.80 -28.67 2.87
CA GLY A 346 -11.22 -28.95 2.95
C GLY A 346 -12.19 -27.96 2.30
N SER A 347 -12.17 -27.82 0.97
CA SER A 347 -13.26 -28.39 0.14
C SER A 347 -13.06 -28.11 -1.35
N MET A 348 -13.39 -29.12 -2.17
CA MET A 348 -13.61 -28.97 -3.61
C MET A 348 -14.61 -27.85 -3.94
N GLU A 349 -15.43 -27.41 -2.98
CA GLU A 349 -16.38 -26.31 -3.16
C GLU A 349 -15.68 -24.96 -3.35
N VAL A 350 -14.58 -24.69 -2.63
CA VAL A 350 -13.83 -23.43 -2.80
C VAL A 350 -13.21 -23.38 -4.20
N GLU A 351 -12.63 -24.48 -4.65
CA GLU A 351 -12.09 -24.58 -6.01
C GLU A 351 -13.16 -24.48 -7.09
N THR A 352 -14.31 -25.12 -6.86
CA THR A 352 -15.48 -24.99 -7.73
C THR A 352 -15.90 -23.51 -7.81
N GLN A 353 -15.98 -22.81 -6.68
CA GLN A 353 -16.27 -21.38 -6.65
C GLN A 353 -15.21 -20.57 -7.42
N LEU A 354 -13.91 -20.87 -7.27
CA LEU A 354 -12.86 -20.20 -8.05
C LEU A 354 -13.05 -20.41 -9.56
N ALA A 355 -13.45 -21.60 -9.99
CA ALA A 355 -13.80 -21.87 -11.38
C ALA A 355 -15.03 -21.06 -11.82
N GLU A 356 -16.12 -21.11 -11.05
CA GLU A 356 -17.37 -20.42 -11.35
C GLU A 356 -17.23 -18.90 -11.43
N CYS A 357 -16.40 -18.30 -10.60
CA CYS A 357 -16.18 -16.86 -10.61
C CYS A 357 -15.21 -16.40 -11.72
N GLY A 358 -14.50 -17.34 -12.39
CA GLY A 358 -13.51 -17.02 -13.43
C GLY A 358 -12.09 -16.79 -12.93
N ALA A 359 -11.78 -17.12 -11.66
CA ALA A 359 -10.42 -17.00 -11.15
C ALA A 359 -9.46 -17.97 -11.87
N VAL A 360 -9.92 -19.18 -12.17
CA VAL A 360 -9.14 -20.18 -12.93
C VAL A 360 -8.85 -19.68 -14.36
N ASP A 361 -9.83 -19.07 -15.04
CA ASP A 361 -9.63 -18.44 -16.35
C ASP A 361 -8.54 -17.36 -16.31
N ALA A 362 -8.50 -16.57 -15.23
CA ALA A 362 -7.48 -15.55 -15.04
C ALA A 362 -6.09 -16.13 -14.83
N VAL A 363 -5.96 -17.19 -14.03
CA VAL A 363 -4.66 -17.86 -13.80
C VAL A 363 -4.17 -18.53 -15.10
N LEU A 364 -5.04 -19.15 -15.87
CA LEU A 364 -4.70 -19.69 -17.20
C LEU A 364 -4.26 -18.60 -18.19
N TYR A 365 -4.81 -17.40 -18.10
CA TYR A 365 -4.32 -16.27 -18.88
C TYR A 365 -2.91 -15.86 -18.41
N TYR A 366 -2.69 -15.78 -17.09
CA TYR A 366 -1.41 -15.41 -16.50
C TYR A 366 -0.26 -16.41 -16.78
N SER A 367 -0.54 -17.70 -16.98
CA SER A 367 0.49 -18.67 -17.39
C SER A 367 1.10 -18.38 -18.77
N ASN A 368 0.45 -17.52 -19.57
CA ASN A 368 0.94 -17.05 -20.87
C ASN A 368 1.45 -15.61 -20.83
N SER A 369 1.59 -15.03 -19.64
CA SER A 369 2.14 -13.69 -19.45
C SER A 369 3.54 -13.58 -20.07
N MET A 370 3.91 -12.42 -20.59
CA MET A 370 5.28 -12.17 -21.03
C MET A 370 6.27 -12.08 -19.85
N HIS A 371 5.75 -11.86 -18.63
CA HIS A 371 6.54 -11.74 -17.42
C HIS A 371 6.73 -13.10 -16.75
N GLU A 372 7.98 -13.53 -16.65
CA GLU A 372 8.36 -14.82 -16.09
C GLU A 372 7.89 -15.05 -14.64
N PRO A 373 7.99 -14.08 -13.70
CA PRO A 373 7.44 -14.25 -12.35
C PRO A 373 5.93 -14.51 -12.32
N VAL A 374 5.17 -13.85 -13.21
CA VAL A 374 3.71 -14.03 -13.33
C VAL A 374 3.39 -15.42 -13.85
N ARG A 375 4.08 -15.87 -14.91
CA ARG A 375 3.90 -17.23 -15.44
C ARG A 375 4.21 -18.28 -14.40
N TYR A 376 5.36 -18.16 -13.74
CA TYR A 376 5.80 -19.09 -12.71
C TYR A 376 4.76 -19.25 -11.59
N ARG A 377 4.22 -18.14 -11.07
CA ARG A 377 3.18 -18.18 -10.03
C ARG A 377 1.85 -18.70 -10.54
N ALA A 378 1.51 -18.44 -11.80
CA ALA A 378 0.30 -18.98 -12.41
C ALA A 378 0.39 -20.49 -12.62
N ASP A 379 1.51 -20.99 -13.15
CA ASP A 379 1.75 -22.42 -13.34
C ASP A 379 1.74 -23.17 -12.01
N TRP A 380 2.38 -22.59 -10.98
CA TRP A 380 2.31 -23.13 -9.62
C TRP A 380 0.87 -23.20 -9.11
N ALA A 381 0.08 -22.12 -9.23
CA ALA A 381 -1.30 -22.09 -8.79
C ALA A 381 -2.18 -23.10 -9.55
N LEU A 382 -1.97 -23.30 -10.85
CA LEU A 382 -2.66 -24.35 -11.62
C LEU A 382 -2.32 -25.76 -11.10
N GLY A 383 -1.06 -25.99 -10.74
CA GLY A 383 -0.61 -27.25 -10.14
C GLY A 383 -1.21 -27.53 -8.75
N THR A 384 -1.69 -26.50 -8.04
CA THR A 384 -2.37 -26.68 -6.73
C THR A 384 -3.85 -27.06 -6.85
N LEU A 385 -4.48 -26.83 -8.00
CA LEU A 385 -5.90 -27.12 -8.23
C LEU A 385 -6.12 -28.61 -8.53
N HIS A 386 -7.26 -29.16 -8.11
CA HIS A 386 -7.66 -30.50 -8.49
C HIS A 386 -7.93 -30.58 -10.00
N GLY A 387 -7.53 -31.71 -10.60
CA GLY A 387 -7.77 -31.95 -12.03
C GLY A 387 -9.24 -31.89 -12.43
N ASP A 388 -10.16 -32.25 -11.53
CA ASP A 388 -11.60 -32.16 -11.78
C ASP A 388 -12.12 -30.72 -11.78
N THR A 389 -11.55 -29.83 -10.96
CA THR A 389 -11.80 -28.38 -11.03
C THR A 389 -11.40 -27.83 -12.40
N LEU A 390 -10.23 -28.22 -12.91
CA LEU A 390 -9.75 -27.77 -14.23
C LEU A 390 -10.65 -28.28 -15.37
N LYS A 391 -11.10 -29.54 -15.31
CA LYS A 391 -12.10 -30.08 -16.26
C LYS A 391 -13.41 -29.32 -16.17
N TYR A 392 -13.90 -29.03 -14.96
CA TYR A 392 -15.11 -28.25 -14.75
C TYR A 392 -14.97 -26.84 -15.35
N ASN A 393 -13.86 -26.14 -15.11
CA ASN A 393 -13.62 -24.83 -15.71
C ASN A 393 -13.58 -24.88 -17.24
N ALA A 394 -13.04 -25.95 -17.83
CA ALA A 394 -13.07 -26.14 -19.28
C ALA A 394 -14.52 -26.27 -19.81
N LEU A 395 -15.41 -26.95 -19.09
CA LEU A 395 -16.84 -27.01 -19.42
C LEU A 395 -17.50 -25.63 -19.31
N LEU A 396 -17.18 -24.86 -18.26
CA LEU A 396 -17.63 -23.47 -18.07
C LEU A 396 -17.12 -22.52 -19.18
N ALA A 397 -16.07 -22.90 -19.92
CA ALA A 397 -15.54 -22.10 -21.01
C ALA A 397 -16.27 -22.33 -22.33
N ILE A 398 -16.81 -23.54 -22.53
CA ILE A 398 -17.51 -23.96 -23.74
C ILE A 398 -18.99 -23.57 -23.68
N ARG A 399 -19.63 -23.72 -22.52
CA ARG A 399 -21.04 -23.38 -22.30
C ARG A 399 -21.17 -21.95 -21.78
N SER A 400 -22.27 -21.27 -22.11
CA SER A 400 -22.54 -19.96 -21.50
C SER A 400 -22.76 -20.14 -19.99
N SER A 401 -22.22 -19.21 -19.19
CA SER A 401 -22.41 -19.22 -17.73
C SER A 401 -23.89 -19.17 -17.34
N GLU A 402 -24.72 -18.52 -18.16
CA GLU A 402 -26.18 -18.51 -18.05
C GLU A 402 -26.82 -19.89 -18.23
N ALA A 403 -26.36 -20.69 -19.20
CA ALA A 403 -26.89 -22.03 -19.45
C ALA A 403 -26.60 -23.02 -18.32
N LEU A 404 -25.60 -22.72 -17.48
CA LEU A 404 -25.23 -23.53 -16.31
C LEU A 404 -25.88 -23.03 -15.01
N GLY A 405 -26.72 -21.99 -15.08
CA GLY A 405 -27.43 -21.46 -13.92
C GLY A 405 -26.52 -20.81 -12.88
N LEU A 406 -25.35 -20.31 -13.29
CA LEU A 406 -24.43 -19.65 -12.37
C LEU A 406 -25.05 -18.36 -11.80
N PRO A 407 -24.70 -17.97 -10.56
CA PRO A 407 -25.12 -16.69 -10.00
C PRO A 407 -24.76 -15.53 -10.92
N GLU A 408 -25.65 -14.54 -11.04
CA GLU A 408 -25.49 -13.41 -11.96
C GLU A 408 -24.15 -12.66 -11.77
N HIS A 409 -23.66 -12.56 -10.53
CA HIS A 409 -22.38 -11.93 -10.24
C HIS A 409 -21.17 -12.74 -10.75
N HIS A 410 -21.22 -14.08 -10.71
CA HIS A 410 -20.21 -14.95 -11.32
C HIS A 410 -20.21 -14.80 -12.85
N CYS A 411 -21.40 -14.77 -13.47
CA CYS A 411 -21.55 -14.53 -14.92
C CYS A 411 -20.91 -13.20 -15.33
N ARG A 412 -21.24 -12.11 -14.64
CA ARG A 412 -20.70 -10.76 -14.92
C ARG A 412 -19.17 -10.71 -14.80
N HIS A 413 -18.58 -11.36 -13.79
CA HIS A 413 -17.13 -11.40 -13.64
C HIS A 413 -16.46 -12.17 -14.79
N ARG A 414 -16.96 -13.36 -15.11
CA ARG A 414 -16.44 -14.17 -16.23
C ARG A 414 -16.55 -13.42 -17.55
N GLU A 415 -17.68 -12.76 -17.81
CA GLU A 415 -17.85 -11.93 -19.00
C GLU A 415 -16.89 -10.74 -19.03
N SER A 416 -16.67 -10.07 -17.91
CA SER A 416 -15.73 -8.94 -17.81
C SER A 416 -14.29 -9.39 -18.11
N LEU A 417 -13.87 -10.54 -17.60
CA LEU A 417 -12.56 -11.14 -17.91
C LEU A 417 -12.47 -11.52 -19.41
N ARG A 418 -13.53 -12.08 -19.97
CA ARG A 418 -13.62 -12.41 -21.40
C ARG A 418 -13.54 -11.18 -22.29
N GLN A 419 -14.24 -10.11 -21.93
CA GLN A 419 -14.16 -8.84 -22.65
C GLN A 419 -12.75 -8.24 -22.56
N LYS A 420 -12.16 -8.21 -21.36
CA LYS A 420 -10.81 -7.68 -21.13
C LYS A 420 -9.76 -8.36 -22.00
N TRP A 421 -9.82 -9.69 -22.14
CA TRP A 421 -8.82 -10.48 -22.87
C TRP A 421 -9.28 -10.98 -24.24
N GLY A 422 -10.41 -10.49 -24.75
CA GLY A 422 -10.89 -10.80 -26.10
C GLY A 422 -11.38 -12.23 -26.31
N PHE A 423 -11.79 -12.94 -25.26
CA PHE A 423 -12.40 -14.27 -25.36
C PHE A 423 -13.82 -14.16 -25.92
N ARG A 424 -14.02 -14.36 -27.22
CA ARG A 424 -15.37 -14.48 -27.80
C ARG A 424 -15.93 -15.88 -27.55
N ASN A 425 -17.16 -15.95 -27.03
CA ASN A 425 -17.98 -17.16 -27.18
C ASN A 425 -18.23 -17.34 -28.68
N VAL A 426 -17.89 -18.51 -29.22
CA VAL A 426 -18.32 -18.86 -30.58
C VAL A 426 -19.82 -19.14 -30.47
N PRO A 427 -20.70 -18.37 -31.14
CA PRO A 427 -22.12 -18.69 -31.15
C PRO A 427 -22.29 -20.00 -31.96
N GLY A 428 -22.82 -21.05 -31.33
CA GLY A 428 -23.24 -22.27 -32.04
C GLY A 428 -22.60 -23.59 -31.59
N ILE A 429 -22.58 -23.89 -30.28
CA ILE A 429 -22.39 -25.28 -29.78
C ILE A 429 -23.54 -25.65 -28.83
N ASP A 430 -24.77 -25.31 -29.20
CA ASP A 430 -25.98 -25.88 -28.58
C ASP A 430 -26.47 -27.15 -29.30
N GLU A 431 -25.78 -27.58 -30.37
CA GLU A 431 -26.13 -28.81 -31.08
C GLU A 431 -24.93 -29.77 -31.20
N LEU A 432 -25.15 -30.98 -30.67
CA LEU A 432 -24.40 -32.23 -30.83
C LEU A 432 -23.00 -32.34 -30.18
N VAL A 433 -22.96 -33.04 -29.03
CA VAL A 433 -22.01 -34.15 -28.84
C VAL A 433 -22.77 -35.34 -28.22
N ASP A 434 -23.23 -36.25 -29.07
CA ASP A 434 -23.50 -37.64 -28.70
C ASP A 434 -22.12 -38.35 -28.55
N PRO A 435 -21.80 -39.00 -27.42
CA PRO A 435 -20.46 -39.55 -27.15
C PRO A 435 -20.02 -40.71 -28.07
N SER A 436 -20.76 -41.03 -29.13
CA SER A 436 -20.64 -42.32 -29.82
C SER A 436 -19.99 -42.27 -31.20
N LYS A 437 -19.48 -41.13 -31.69
CA LYS A 437 -18.87 -41.05 -33.05
C LYS A 437 -17.66 -40.12 -33.14
N GLU A 438 -16.47 -40.64 -32.83
CA GLU A 438 -15.22 -40.10 -33.36
C GLU A 438 -14.97 -40.66 -34.77
N LYS A 439 -15.02 -39.79 -35.79
CA LYS A 439 -14.28 -40.00 -37.03
C LYS A 439 -13.60 -38.70 -37.48
N THR A 440 -12.29 -38.81 -37.56
CA THR A 440 -11.31 -38.06 -38.36
C THR A 440 -11.90 -37.18 -39.46
N THR A 441 -11.72 -35.86 -39.35
CA THR A 441 -11.16 -34.93 -40.37
C THR A 441 -11.22 -33.50 -39.85
N GLY A 442 -10.10 -32.76 -39.89
CA GLY A 442 -10.10 -31.29 -39.82
C GLY A 442 -10.29 -30.65 -41.20
N PRO A 443 -10.15 -29.31 -41.37
CA PRO A 443 -9.92 -28.26 -40.37
C PRO A 443 -10.81 -26.99 -40.55
N ARG A 444 -10.53 -25.96 -39.71
CA ARG A 444 -11.00 -24.55 -39.71
C ARG A 444 -12.30 -24.23 -38.96
N VAL A 445 -12.15 -23.92 -37.68
CA VAL A 445 -12.91 -22.87 -36.98
C VAL A 445 -11.88 -21.94 -36.36
N SER A 446 -12.06 -20.63 -36.48
CA SER A 446 -11.24 -19.60 -35.83
C SER A 446 -11.23 -19.82 -34.32
N ARG A 447 -10.11 -20.34 -33.80
CA ARG A 447 -9.95 -20.79 -32.41
C ARG A 447 -9.61 -19.60 -31.50
N SER A 448 -10.33 -19.47 -30.39
CA SER A 448 -9.98 -18.55 -29.31
C SER A 448 -8.82 -19.12 -28.48
N PRO A 449 -7.91 -18.28 -27.96
CA PRO A 449 -6.71 -18.73 -27.25
C PRO A 449 -7.01 -19.56 -26.00
N THR A 450 -8.13 -19.34 -25.30
CA THR A 450 -8.52 -20.11 -24.10
C THR A 450 -8.87 -21.57 -24.36
N ASN A 451 -9.40 -21.91 -25.53
CA ASN A 451 -9.70 -23.30 -25.86
C ASN A 451 -8.41 -24.10 -26.10
N ASP A 452 -7.38 -23.48 -26.69
CA ASP A 452 -6.06 -24.12 -26.79
C ASP A 452 -5.39 -24.20 -25.41
N LEU A 453 -5.57 -23.20 -24.53
CA LEU A 453 -4.99 -23.20 -23.17
C LEU A 453 -5.62 -24.23 -22.22
N ASN A 454 -6.94 -24.38 -22.23
CA ASN A 454 -7.62 -25.44 -21.48
C ASN A 454 -7.22 -26.83 -22.00
N CYS A 455 -7.12 -27.01 -23.32
CA CYS A 455 -6.66 -28.27 -23.93
C CYS A 455 -5.17 -28.56 -23.65
N LEU A 456 -4.30 -27.55 -23.65
CA LEU A 456 -2.87 -27.69 -23.36
C LEU A 456 -2.63 -28.02 -21.87
N ALA A 457 -3.34 -27.39 -20.95
CA ALA A 457 -3.27 -27.71 -19.52
C ALA A 457 -3.70 -29.17 -19.25
N ILE A 458 -4.79 -29.63 -19.88
CA ILE A 458 -5.23 -31.03 -19.80
C ILE A 458 -4.18 -31.99 -20.38
N ASN A 459 -3.51 -31.63 -21.47
CA ASN A 459 -2.48 -32.49 -22.10
C ASN A 459 -1.15 -32.51 -21.34
N GLN A 460 -0.76 -31.43 -20.66
CA GLN A 460 0.46 -31.38 -19.84
C GLN A 460 0.32 -32.17 -18.53
N LEU A 461 -0.89 -32.22 -17.94
CA LEU A 461 -1.16 -32.98 -16.71
C LEU A 461 -1.13 -34.50 -16.91
N HIS A 462 -1.39 -35.01 -18.13
CA HIS A 462 -1.24 -36.43 -18.44
C HIS A 462 0.23 -36.91 -18.51
N GLY A 463 1.21 -35.99 -18.47
CA GLY A 463 2.64 -36.30 -18.57
C GLY A 463 3.45 -36.20 -17.27
N ALA A 464 2.89 -35.68 -16.17
CA ALA A 464 3.62 -35.45 -14.93
C ALA A 464 3.32 -36.56 -13.90
N HIS A 465 4.12 -37.62 -13.92
CA HIS A 465 4.23 -38.53 -12.78
C HIS A 465 4.91 -37.82 -11.60
N TYR A 466 4.35 -38.03 -10.41
CA TYR A 466 4.86 -37.67 -9.09
C TYR A 466 6.39 -37.59 -9.00
N SER A 467 6.92 -36.42 -8.61
CA SER A 467 8.22 -36.30 -7.97
C SER A 467 8.19 -35.20 -6.90
N ASP A 468 8.11 -35.63 -5.65
CA ASP A 468 8.48 -34.98 -4.39
C ASP A 468 8.49 -33.43 -4.31
N ALA A 469 7.33 -32.88 -3.96
CA ALA A 469 7.19 -31.52 -3.43
C ALA A 469 7.42 -31.54 -1.91
N SER A 470 8.67 -31.66 -1.44
CA SER A 470 9.01 -31.58 -0.01
C SER A 470 10.37 -30.93 0.29
N SER A 471 10.97 -30.16 -0.63
CA SER A 471 12.27 -29.52 -0.35
C SER A 471 12.47 -28.26 -1.18
N ALA A 472 11.87 -27.15 -0.77
CA ALA A 472 12.32 -25.82 -1.18
C ALA A 472 11.77 -24.72 -0.26
N GLU A 473 12.25 -24.67 0.98
CA GLU A 473 12.31 -23.42 1.72
C GLU A 473 13.54 -23.43 2.64
N LYS A 474 14.67 -23.02 2.07
CA LYS A 474 15.83 -22.53 2.82
C LYS A 474 16.25 -21.20 2.20
N LEU A 475 15.82 -20.13 2.87
CA LEU A 475 16.45 -18.83 3.02
C LEU A 475 17.72 -18.61 2.16
N GLU A 476 17.58 -17.80 1.10
CA GLU A 476 18.72 -17.09 0.51
C GLU A 476 19.04 -15.87 1.37
N VAL A 477 20.19 -15.94 2.04
CA VAL A 477 20.90 -14.79 2.62
C VAL A 477 21.87 -14.28 1.56
N THR A 478 21.78 -12.98 1.29
CA THR A 478 22.63 -12.16 0.41
C THR A 478 24.14 -12.44 0.54
N GLU A 479 24.80 -12.72 -0.60
CA GLU A 479 26.27 -12.74 -0.74
C GLU A 479 26.85 -11.32 -0.91
N ALA A 480 27.99 -11.07 -0.27
CA ALA A 480 28.90 -9.95 -0.51
C ALA A 480 30.23 -10.48 -1.11
N PRO A 481 31.04 -9.66 -1.82
CA PRO A 481 31.97 -10.11 -2.86
C PRO A 481 33.35 -10.59 -2.34
N PRO A 482 34.19 -11.24 -3.19
CA PRO A 482 35.29 -12.07 -2.71
C PRO A 482 36.60 -11.29 -2.55
N GLY A 483 37.33 -11.60 -1.47
CA GLY A 483 38.70 -11.15 -1.20
C GLY A 483 39.58 -12.31 -0.73
N GLU A 484 40.45 -12.74 -1.64
CA GLU A 484 41.80 -13.31 -1.49
C GLU A 484 42.12 -14.50 -0.54
N LYS A 485 42.85 -15.44 -1.15
CA LYS A 485 43.40 -16.69 -0.62
C LYS A 485 44.66 -16.47 0.21
N GLN A 486 44.86 -17.28 1.27
CA GLN A 486 46.13 -17.91 1.72
C GLN A 486 45.82 -18.77 2.98
N ALA A 487 45.88 -20.11 2.95
CA ALA A 487 47.01 -21.05 2.91
C ALA A 487 47.59 -21.40 4.29
N LEU A 488 47.47 -22.71 4.66
CA LEU A 488 48.39 -23.58 5.43
C LEU A 488 48.81 -23.13 6.87
N GLU A 489 48.73 -23.92 7.96
CA GLU A 489 49.29 -25.26 8.25
C GLU A 489 48.82 -25.80 9.65
N PRO A 490 49.14 -27.06 10.05
CA PRO A 490 48.44 -27.84 11.08
C PRO A 490 49.25 -28.16 12.36
N ASN A 491 48.63 -28.98 13.23
CA ASN A 491 49.13 -29.80 14.36
C ASN A 491 49.07 -29.22 15.78
N ARG A 492 48.33 -29.91 16.68
CA ARG A 492 48.90 -30.85 17.67
C ARG A 492 47.85 -31.43 18.66
N THR A 493 47.69 -32.75 18.59
CA THR A 493 47.67 -33.75 19.70
C THR A 493 47.16 -33.36 21.09
N SER A 494 46.15 -34.09 21.60
CA SER A 494 46.31 -35.13 22.66
C SER A 494 45.03 -35.37 23.47
N GLY A 495 44.75 -36.63 23.82
CA GLY A 495 44.02 -36.97 25.06
C GLY A 495 42.83 -37.93 24.93
N GLN A 496 43.10 -39.23 24.85
CA GLN A 496 42.14 -40.31 25.12
C GLN A 496 41.79 -40.40 26.63
N ILE A 497 40.64 -41.03 26.94
CA ILE A 497 40.29 -41.99 28.02
C ILE A 497 38.75 -41.90 28.20
N ALA A 498 37.89 -42.76 27.65
CA ALA A 498 37.59 -44.18 27.93
C ALA A 498 36.72 -44.45 29.19
N ARG A 499 35.47 -44.93 28.92
CA ARG A 499 34.65 -45.95 29.65
C ARG A 499 34.14 -45.57 31.07
N GLN A 500 33.01 -46.04 31.60
CA GLN A 500 31.92 -46.96 31.22
C GLN A 500 30.76 -46.78 32.25
N HIS A 501 29.55 -47.18 31.83
CA HIS A 501 28.29 -47.50 32.55
C HIS A 501 28.28 -47.73 34.08
N VAL A 502 27.15 -47.40 34.74
CA VAL A 502 26.18 -48.34 35.40
C VAL A 502 24.87 -47.63 35.84
N TYR A 503 23.78 -48.39 35.79
CA TYR A 503 22.35 -48.19 36.08
C TYR A 503 21.93 -47.82 37.53
N ALA A 504 20.70 -47.28 37.68
CA ALA A 504 19.60 -47.72 38.60
C ALA A 504 18.44 -46.68 38.58
N GLU A 505 17.26 -47.00 38.03
CA GLU A 505 16.02 -47.46 38.70
C GLU A 505 15.17 -46.38 39.40
N GLY A 506 13.85 -46.41 39.13
CA GLY A 506 12.80 -45.46 39.60
C GLY A 506 12.38 -45.62 41.07
N PRO A 507 11.13 -45.24 41.47
CA PRO A 507 9.88 -45.72 40.85
C PRO A 507 8.70 -44.73 40.79
N HIS A 508 7.61 -45.27 40.23
CA HIS A 508 6.28 -44.72 39.93
C HIS A 508 5.37 -44.43 41.15
N GLY A 509 4.39 -43.56 40.88
CA GLY A 509 3.02 -43.55 41.41
C GLY A 509 2.10 -42.93 40.37
#